data_AF-A0A0N0MY29-F1
#
_entry.id   AF-A0A0N0MY29-F1
#
_cell.length_a   1.000
_cell.length_b   1.000
_cell.length_c   1.000
_cell.angle_alpha   90.00
_cell.angle_beta   90.00
_cell.angle_gamma   90.00
#
_symmetry.space_group_name_H-M   'P 1'
#
loop_
_entity.id
_entity.type
_entity.pdbx_description
1 polymer ?
#
loop_
_entity_poly.entity_id
_entity_poly.type
_entity_poly.pdbx_seq_one_letter_code
_entity_poly.pdbx_strand_id
1 'polypeptide(L)' 'MKTRNPQRETPDDDNVRTGRLLDAADVAFEPEPATELHEDFEAVVMEGLLTDRSVPVYPPVGHTYPRRG' A
#
# COMPACT_ATOMS: atom_id res chain seq x y z
N MET A 1 19.90 -27.92 -31.91
CA MET A 1 19.67 -26.94 -30.84
C MET A 1 20.83 -27.02 -29.85
N LYS A 2 21.69 -26.00 -29.77
CA LYS A 2 22.74 -25.94 -28.74
C LYS A 2 22.12 -25.34 -27.48
N THR A 3 22.07 -26.11 -26.40
CA THR A 3 21.69 -25.62 -25.07
C THR A 3 22.74 -24.59 -24.63
N ARG A 4 22.31 -23.37 -24.33
CA ARG A 4 23.19 -22.34 -23.76
C ARG A 4 23.62 -22.85 -22.39
N ASN A 5 24.92 -23.06 -22.22
CA ASN A 5 25.52 -23.27 -20.92
C ASN A 5 25.21 -22.03 -20.07
N PRO A 6 24.57 -22.14 -18.88
CA PRO A 6 24.38 -20.96 -18.06
C PRO A 6 25.77 -20.50 -17.63
N GLN A 7 26.24 -19.39 -18.23
CA GLN A 7 27.35 -18.66 -17.64
C GLN A 7 26.98 -18.39 -16.19
N ARG A 8 27.87 -18.76 -15.26
CA ARG A 8 27.67 -18.45 -13.85
C ARG A 8 27.50 -16.95 -13.73
N GLU A 9 26.36 -16.53 -13.21
CA GLU A 9 26.10 -15.14 -12.84
C GLU A 9 27.21 -14.67 -11.89
N THR A 10 27.84 -13.56 -12.24
CA THR A 10 28.82 -12.93 -11.37
C THR A 10 28.11 -12.02 -10.35
N PRO A 11 28.78 -11.64 -9.25
CA PRO A 11 28.22 -10.64 -8.34
C PRO A 11 27.88 -9.30 -9.02
N ASP A 12 28.58 -8.94 -10.10
CA ASP A 12 28.30 -7.73 -10.88
C ASP A 12 27.00 -7.86 -11.68
N ASP A 13 26.78 -9.01 -12.31
CA ASP A 13 25.53 -9.32 -13.01
C ASP A 13 24.31 -9.26 -12.07
N ASP A 14 24.49 -9.77 -10.84
CA ASP A 14 23.46 -9.76 -9.79
C ASP A 14 23.13 -8.34 -9.33
N ASN A 15 24.14 -7.48 -9.16
CA ASN A 15 23.96 -6.08 -8.80
C ASN A 15 23.20 -5.30 -9.88
N VAL A 16 23.56 -5.51 -11.16
CA VAL A 16 22.86 -4.89 -12.30
C VAL A 16 21.40 -5.34 -12.36
N ARG A 17 21.15 -6.64 -12.15
CA ARG A 17 19.80 -7.20 -12.11
C ARG A 17 18.99 -6.63 -10.96
N THR A 18 19.61 -6.48 -9.79
CA THR A 18 18.99 -5.89 -8.60
C THR A 18 18.61 -4.43 -8.84
N GLY A 19 19.50 -3.63 -9.43
CA GLY A 19 19.19 -2.24 -9.79
C GLY A 19 17.96 -2.13 -10.68
N ARG A 20 17.88 -2.94 -11.74
CA ARG A 20 16.71 -2.96 -12.64
C ARG A 20 15.41 -3.36 -11.94
N LEU A 21 15.49 -4.27 -10.96
CA LEU A 21 14.32 -4.66 -10.16
C LEU A 21 13.85 -3.52 -9.25
N LEU A 22 14.78 -2.77 -8.67
CA LEU A 22 14.46 -1.62 -7.83
C LEU A 22 13.87 -0.48 -8.67
N ASP A 23 14.45 -0.16 -9.83
CA ASP A 23 13.89 0.85 -10.74
C ASP A 23 12.45 0.49 -11.16
N ALA A 24 12.20 -0.79 -11.46
CA ALA A 24 10.87 -1.26 -11.82
C ALA A 24 9.89 -1.22 -10.63
N ALA A 25 10.37 -1.49 -9.42
CA ALA A 25 9.58 -1.38 -8.20
C ALA A 25 9.19 0.07 -7.93
N ASP A 26 10.13 1.01 -8.08
CA ASP A 26 9.85 2.44 -7.91
C ASP A 26 8.74 2.90 -8.86
N VAL A 27 8.78 2.51 -10.14
CA VAL A 27 7.70 2.81 -11.10
C VAL A 27 6.38 2.13 -10.74
N ALA A 28 6.41 0.92 -10.18
CA ALA A 28 5.19 0.18 -9.82
C ALA A 28 4.54 0.66 -8.51
N PHE A 29 5.33 1.25 -7.62
CA PHE A 29 4.89 1.78 -6.33
C PHE A 29 4.80 3.30 -6.30
N GLU A 30 5.24 3.99 -7.34
CA GLU A 30 4.88 5.38 -7.57
C GLU A 30 3.35 5.42 -7.64
N PRO A 31 2.68 6.14 -6.72
CA PRO A 31 1.24 6.16 -6.68
C PRO A 31 0.75 6.65 -8.05
N GLU A 32 -0.07 5.85 -8.73
CA GLU A 32 -0.85 6.31 -9.88
C GLU A 32 -1.44 7.68 -9.50
N PRO A 33 -1.36 8.70 -10.40
CA PRO A 33 -1.91 10.00 -10.09
C PRO A 33 -3.34 9.78 -9.60
N ALA A 34 -3.64 10.30 -8.40
CA ALA A 34 -4.95 10.19 -7.80
C ALA A 34 -5.96 10.60 -8.88
N THR A 35 -6.65 9.60 -9.44
CA THR A 35 -7.59 9.85 -10.52
C THR A 35 -8.62 10.84 -10.01
N GLU A 36 -9.12 11.74 -10.86
CA GLU A 36 -10.10 12.77 -10.48
C GLU A 36 -11.36 12.20 -9.77
N LEU A 37 -11.58 10.89 -9.88
CA LEU A 37 -12.57 10.11 -9.10
C LEU A 37 -12.31 10.08 -7.58
N HIS A 38 -11.14 10.54 -7.11
CA HIS A 38 -10.79 10.49 -5.69
C HIS A 38 -11.65 11.43 -4.85
N GLU A 39 -11.96 12.64 -5.34
CA GLU A 39 -12.70 13.65 -4.57
C GLU A 39 -14.18 13.27 -4.42
N ASP A 40 -14.83 12.83 -5.50
CA ASP A 40 -16.23 12.38 -5.47
C ASP A 40 -16.41 11.13 -4.60
N PHE A 41 -15.46 10.20 -4.68
CA PHE A 41 -15.46 9.01 -3.83
C PHE A 41 -15.22 9.36 -2.36
N GLU A 42 -14.25 10.25 -2.08
CA GLU A 42 -13.97 10.72 -0.73
C GLU A 42 -15.18 11.44 -0.13
N ALA A 43 -15.87 12.28 -0.91
CA ALA A 43 -17.08 12.98 -0.48
C ALA A 43 -18.19 12.00 -0.06
N VAL A 44 -18.45 10.96 -0.86
CA VAL A 44 -19.46 9.93 -0.54
C VAL A 44 -19.08 9.12 0.70
N VAL A 45 -17.81 8.73 0.83
CA VAL A 45 -17.32 7.98 2.01
C VAL A 45 -17.43 8.83 3.28
N MET A 46 -17.03 10.10 3.21
CA MET A 46 -17.09 11.02 4.35
C MET A 46 -18.53 11.36 4.72
N GLU A 47 -19.44 11.55 3.76
CA GLU A 47 -20.87 11.70 4.01
C GLU A 47 -21.43 10.47 4.72
N GLY A 48 -21.10 9.26 4.24
CA GLY A 48 -21.48 8.01 4.88
C GLY A 48 -21.00 7.93 6.34
N LEU A 49 -19.72 8.17 6.59
CA LEU A 49 -19.15 8.11 7.94
C LEU A 49 -19.73 9.15 8.91
N LEU A 50 -20.07 10.35 8.42
CA LEU A 50 -20.60 11.43 9.25
C LEU A 50 -22.11 11.31 9.52
N THR A 51 -22.86 10.71 8.60
CA THR A 51 -24.33 10.63 8.68
C THR A 51 -24.83 9.27 9.17
N ASP A 52 -24.00 8.23 9.09
CA ASP A 52 -24.37 6.89 9.51
C ASP A 52 -24.52 6.79 11.04
N ARG A 53 -25.77 6.83 11.48
CA ARG A 53 -26.17 6.66 12.88
C ARG A 53 -26.04 5.20 13.37
N SER A 54 -25.67 4.26 12.50
CA SER A 54 -25.45 2.87 12.87
C SER A 54 -24.05 2.61 13.45
N VAL A 55 -23.13 3.59 13.36
CA VAL A 55 -21.81 3.47 13.97
C VAL A 55 -21.96 3.49 15.50
N PRO A 56 -21.59 2.42 16.20
CA PRO A 56 -21.63 2.41 17.65
C PRO A 56 -20.66 3.48 18.19
N VAL A 57 -21.17 4.36 19.06
CA VAL A 57 -20.37 5.41 19.71
C VAL A 57 -19.17 4.75 20.42
N TYR A 58 -17.95 5.16 20.04
CA TYR A 58 -16.73 4.69 20.69
C TYR A 58 -16.27 5.70 21.77
N PRO A 59 -15.91 5.23 22.97
CA PRO A 59 -15.94 3.84 23.39
C PRO A 59 -17.37 3.42 23.83
N PRO A 60 -17.72 2.12 23.71
CA PRO A 60 -19.03 1.63 24.12
C PRO A 60 -19.31 1.93 25.58
N VAL A 61 -20.59 2.05 25.94
CA VAL A 61 -21.05 2.33 27.31
C VAL A 61 -20.44 1.30 28.26
N GLY A 62 -19.76 1.78 29.31
CA GLY A 62 -19.09 0.94 30.31
C GLY A 62 -17.61 0.65 30.01
N HIS A 63 -17.08 1.11 28.89
CA HIS A 63 -15.65 1.02 28.61
C HIS A 63 -14.88 2.06 29.43
N THR A 64 -14.05 1.60 30.37
CA THR A 64 -13.11 2.44 31.12
C THR A 64 -11.69 2.01 30.82
N TYR A 65 -10.82 2.96 30.45
CA TYR A 65 -9.39 2.66 30.32
C TYR A 65 -8.79 2.30 31.69
N PRO A 66 -7.83 1.36 31.73
CA PRO A 66 -7.10 1.05 32.96
C PRO A 66 -6.50 2.33 33.53
N ARG A 67 -6.76 2.63 34.80
CA ARG A 67 -6.07 3.72 35.48
C ARG A 67 -4.61 3.28 35.65
N ARG A 68 -3.66 4.11 35.20
CA ARG A 68 -2.26 3.93 35.56
C ARG A 68 -2.15 4.11 37.07
N GLY A 69 -1.81 3.02 37.76
CA GLY A 69 -1.30 3.06 39.13
C GLY A 69 0.16 3.44 39.17
#